data_AF-A0A954ZCB1-F1
#
_entry.id   AF-A0A954ZCB1-F1
#
_cell.length_a   1.000
_cell.length_b   1.000
_cell.length_c   1.000
_cell.angle_alpha   90.00
_cell.angle_beta   90.00
_cell.angle_gamma   90.00
#
_symmetry.space_group_name_H-M   'P 1'
#
loop_
_entity.id
_entity.type
_entity.pdbx_description
1 polymer ?
#
loop_
_entity_poly.entity_id
_entity_poly.type
_entity_poly.pdbx_seq_one_letter_code
_entity_poly.pdbx_strand_id
1 'polypeptide(L)'
;MTTRRFMQFSIRRLLTLFVLVALGVTAYLQQRELIPLRAEVRALRREAGRLSVDDPARVTAIGIETFNQWAWRWRVWIPPGKNWELKFVAHDIPRFDNVPEDERPFPTKDVSRLSLPGSGEFEVTARIDKTAKGEPVLAVECDGVTVYAVIPPEAAEWLTQGSAGRRNLGVFPRNQLTANSDRLLLIGRRIFYQRDTQPQGAVPPNPQPEFTDGLLLWLERIH
;
A
#
# COMPACT_ATOMS: atom_id res chain seq x y z
N MET A 1 52.02 -44.99 33.17
CA MET A 1 51.24 -45.83 32.23
C MET A 1 49.90 -45.16 31.99
N THR A 2 49.75 -44.47 30.87
CA THR A 2 48.55 -43.69 30.51
C THR A 2 47.66 -44.55 29.64
N THR A 3 46.58 -45.09 30.21
CA THR A 3 45.62 -45.95 29.52
C THR A 3 44.85 -45.11 28.48
N ARG A 4 45.19 -45.27 27.20
CA ARG A 4 44.46 -44.65 26.08
C ARG A 4 43.06 -45.30 25.99
N ARG A 5 42.06 -44.58 26.49
CA ARG A 5 40.64 -44.92 26.31
C ARG A 5 40.26 -44.62 24.86
N PHE A 6 40.20 -45.65 24.02
CA PHE A 6 39.60 -45.52 22.70
C PHE A 6 38.10 -45.29 22.89
N MET A 7 37.59 -44.12 22.49
CA MET A 7 36.16 -43.86 22.45
C MET A 7 35.50 -44.88 21.52
N GLN A 8 34.78 -45.84 22.09
CA GLN A 8 33.97 -46.78 21.33
C GLN A 8 32.73 -46.04 20.81
N PHE A 9 32.87 -45.42 19.64
CA PHE A 9 31.73 -44.86 18.92
C PHE A 9 30.89 -46.01 18.35
N SER A 10 29.67 -46.15 18.85
CA SER A 10 28.68 -47.07 18.28
C SER A 10 28.42 -46.69 16.82
N ILE A 11 28.64 -47.63 15.90
CA ILE A 11 28.40 -47.49 14.45
C ILE A 11 27.02 -46.89 14.17
N ARG A 12 26.01 -47.28 14.97
CA ARG A 12 24.65 -46.76 14.87
C ARG A 12 24.61 -45.23 15.00
N ARG A 13 25.34 -44.65 15.97
CA ARG A 13 25.38 -43.20 16.18
C ARG A 13 26.04 -42.47 15.02
N LEU A 14 27.07 -43.07 14.42
CA LEU A 14 27.75 -42.49 13.26
C LEU A 14 26.85 -42.48 12.03
N LEU A 15 26.09 -43.56 11.82
CA LEU A 15 25.10 -43.63 10.73
C LEU A 15 23.96 -42.63 10.93
N THR A 16 23.46 -42.45 12.15
CA THR A 16 22.43 -41.44 12.44
C THR A 16 22.95 -40.01 12.22
N LEU A 17 24.18 -39.72 12.65
CA LEU A 17 24.83 -38.43 12.40
C LEU A 17 24.97 -38.16 10.89
N PHE A 18 25.41 -39.16 10.14
CA PHE A 18 25.58 -39.04 8.69
C PHE A 18 24.25 -38.74 8.00
N VAL A 19 23.18 -39.43 8.36
CA VAL A 19 21.83 -39.16 7.82
C VAL A 19 21.38 -37.74 8.17
N LEU A 20 21.57 -37.28 9.40
CA LEU A 20 21.23 -35.91 9.81
C LEU A 20 22.02 -34.86 9.01
N VAL A 21 23.32 -35.08 8.82
CA VAL A 21 24.17 -34.16 8.02
C VAL A 21 23.72 -34.16 6.57
N ALA A 22 23.48 -35.33 5.96
CA ALA A 22 23.01 -35.43 4.60
C ALA A 22 21.66 -34.70 4.41
N LEU A 23 20.72 -34.88 5.34
CA LEU A 23 19.40 -34.23 5.31
C LEU A 23 19.50 -32.71 5.54
N GLY A 24 20.42 -32.26 6.39
CA GLY A 24 20.72 -30.85 6.57
C GLY A 24 21.32 -30.20 5.32
N VAL A 25 22.24 -30.89 4.64
CA VAL A 25 22.87 -30.40 3.40
C VAL A 25 21.84 -30.35 2.26
N THR A 26 21.00 -31.38 2.09
CA THR A 26 19.97 -31.36 1.04
C THR A 26 18.92 -30.28 1.28
N ALA A 27 18.46 -30.11 2.53
CA ALA A 27 17.54 -29.02 2.88
C ALA A 27 18.17 -27.65 2.62
N TYR A 28 19.44 -27.45 2.96
CA TYR A 28 20.16 -26.21 2.70
C TYR A 28 20.30 -25.91 1.20
N LEU A 29 20.67 -26.90 0.39
CA LEU A 29 20.79 -26.75 -1.06
C LEU A 29 19.43 -26.40 -1.69
N GLN A 30 18.36 -27.12 -1.31
CA GLN A 30 17.00 -26.83 -1.76
C GLN A 30 16.56 -25.41 -1.38
N GLN A 31 16.84 -24.99 -0.14
CA GLN A 31 16.48 -23.64 0.31
C GLN A 31 17.25 -22.56 -0.46
N ARG A 32 18.53 -22.80 -0.77
CA ARG A 32 19.36 -21.88 -1.55
C ARG A 32 18.86 -21.69 -2.98
N GLU A 33 18.29 -22.72 -3.60
CA GLU A 33 17.70 -22.64 -4.95
C GLU A 33 16.28 -22.05 -4.95
N LEU A 34 15.45 -22.39 -3.96
CA LEU A 34 14.06 -21.93 -3.90
C LEU A 34 13.93 -20.43 -3.62
N ILE A 35 14.83 -19.83 -2.84
CA ILE A 35 14.79 -18.40 -2.52
C ILE A 35 14.88 -17.50 -3.77
N PRO A 36 15.88 -17.64 -4.66
CA PRO A 36 15.98 -16.80 -5.85
C PRO A 36 14.82 -17.04 -6.81
N LEU A 37 14.41 -18.31 -7.04
CA LEU A 37 13.25 -18.63 -7.89
C LEU A 37 11.96 -17.96 -7.38
N ARG A 38 11.72 -17.97 -6.06
CA ARG A 38 10.58 -17.27 -5.46
C ARG A 38 10.70 -15.75 -5.56
N ALA A 39 11.91 -15.20 -5.50
CA ALA A 39 12.13 -13.77 -5.70
C ALA A 39 11.85 -13.36 -7.16
N GLU A 40 12.26 -14.19 -8.12
CA GLU A 40 12.05 -13.98 -9.55
C GLU A 40 10.58 -14.10 -9.93
N VAL A 41 9.88 -15.14 -9.48
CA VAL A 41 8.41 -15.26 -9.67
C VAL A 41 7.68 -14.06 -9.06
N ARG A 42 8.11 -13.57 -7.90
CA ARG A 42 7.55 -12.34 -7.30
C ARG A 42 7.89 -11.09 -8.11
N ALA A 43 9.06 -10.99 -8.71
CA ALA A 43 9.42 -9.88 -9.61
C ALA A 43 8.54 -9.91 -10.87
N LEU A 44 8.46 -11.06 -11.54
CA LEU A 44 7.64 -11.27 -12.74
C LEU A 44 6.15 -11.03 -12.48
N ARG A 45 5.62 -11.48 -11.32
CA ARG A 45 4.23 -11.18 -10.93
C ARG A 45 4.01 -9.69 -10.72
N ARG A 46 4.94 -8.97 -10.09
CA ARG A 46 4.87 -7.51 -9.92
C ARG A 46 4.91 -6.79 -11.25
N GLU A 47 5.76 -7.21 -12.18
CA GLU A 47 5.82 -6.68 -13.55
C GLU A 47 4.53 -6.94 -14.32
N ALA A 48 3.91 -8.10 -14.12
CA ALA A 48 2.62 -8.44 -14.70
C ALA A 48 1.41 -7.81 -13.97
N GLY A 49 1.64 -7.01 -12.92
CA GLY A 49 0.56 -6.43 -12.10
C GLY A 49 -0.28 -7.46 -11.34
N ARG A 50 0.22 -8.69 -11.18
CA ARG A 50 -0.45 -9.75 -10.41
C ARG A 50 -0.15 -9.58 -8.92
N LEU A 51 -1.20 -9.62 -8.12
CA LEU A 51 -1.08 -9.54 -6.67
C LEU A 51 -0.50 -10.85 -6.11
N SER A 52 0.56 -10.75 -5.29
CA SER A 52 1.10 -11.89 -4.54
C SER A 52 0.62 -11.81 -3.11
N VAL A 53 -0.34 -12.65 -2.73
CA VAL A 53 -0.85 -12.68 -1.35
C VAL A 53 0.03 -13.62 -0.52
N ASP A 54 0.98 -13.06 0.22
CA ASP A 54 1.88 -13.83 1.09
C ASP A 54 1.19 -14.26 2.39
N ASP A 55 0.29 -13.42 2.92
CA ASP A 55 -0.56 -13.70 4.08
C ASP A 55 -2.05 -13.51 3.71
N PRO A 56 -2.84 -14.58 3.53
CA PRO A 56 -4.23 -14.48 3.12
C PRO A 56 -5.16 -13.87 4.19
N ALA A 57 -4.68 -13.69 5.43
CA ALA A 57 -5.45 -13.10 6.52
C ALA A 57 -5.35 -11.55 6.58
N ARG A 58 -4.46 -10.96 5.78
CA ARG A 58 -4.22 -9.51 5.71
C ARG A 58 -4.70 -8.92 4.39
N VAL A 59 -5.17 -7.68 4.46
CA VAL A 59 -5.46 -6.91 3.24
C VAL A 59 -4.14 -6.57 2.57
N THR A 60 -4.07 -6.78 1.26
CA THR A 60 -2.88 -6.48 0.46
C THR A 60 -3.31 -5.76 -0.80
N ALA A 61 -2.60 -4.72 -1.20
CA ALA A 61 -2.84 -4.01 -2.44
C ALA A 61 -1.56 -3.85 -3.26
N ILE A 62 -1.69 -3.89 -4.58
CA ILE A 62 -0.61 -3.56 -5.53
C ILE A 62 -1.09 -2.50 -6.51
N GLY A 63 -0.24 -1.52 -6.80
CA GLY A 63 -0.52 -0.50 -7.80
C GLY A 63 -0.30 -1.03 -9.20
N ILE A 64 -1.31 -0.83 -10.06
CA ILE A 64 -1.28 -1.17 -11.48
C ILE A 64 -0.95 0.09 -12.29
N GLU A 65 -0.03 -0.05 -13.24
CA GLU A 65 0.33 1.03 -14.14
C GLU A 65 -0.86 1.44 -15.02
N THR A 66 -1.00 2.75 -15.25
CA THR A 66 -2.05 3.35 -16.07
C THR A 66 -1.47 4.48 -16.89
N PHE A 67 -1.94 4.62 -18.13
CA PHE A 67 -1.47 5.64 -19.06
C PHE A 67 -2.07 7.03 -18.77
N ASN A 68 -3.17 7.08 -18.00
CA ASN A 68 -3.80 8.34 -17.64
C ASN A 68 -3.15 8.90 -16.37
N GLN A 69 -2.51 10.07 -16.48
CA GLN A 69 -1.85 10.78 -15.39
C GLN A 69 -2.78 11.13 -14.20
N TRP A 70 -4.09 11.16 -14.44
CA TRP A 70 -5.15 11.44 -13.46
C TRP A 70 -5.95 10.22 -13.07
N ALA A 71 -5.47 9.03 -13.43
CA ALA A 71 -6.02 7.77 -12.98
C ALA A 71 -4.99 7.04 -12.12
N TRP A 72 -5.50 6.26 -11.18
CA TRP A 72 -4.75 5.34 -10.36
C TRP A 72 -5.55 4.07 -10.26
N ARG A 73 -4.86 2.95 -10.37
CA ARG A 73 -5.50 1.65 -10.34
C ARG A 73 -4.75 0.76 -9.39
N TRP A 74 -5.50 0.00 -8.60
CA TRP A 74 -4.98 -0.96 -7.65
C TRP A 74 -5.72 -2.27 -7.78
N ARG A 75 -5.02 -3.33 -7.41
CA ARG A 75 -5.59 -4.64 -7.21
C ARG A 75 -5.44 -4.99 -5.75
N VAL A 76 -6.57 -5.23 -5.11
CA VAL A 76 -6.69 -5.35 -3.66
C VAL A 76 -7.20 -6.74 -3.33
N TRP A 77 -6.53 -7.42 -2.41
CA TRP A 77 -7.01 -8.64 -1.76
C TRP A 77 -7.64 -8.29 -0.43
N ILE A 78 -8.88 -8.74 -0.23
CA ILE A 78 -9.61 -8.65 1.04
C ILE A 78 -9.75 -10.06 1.63
N PRO A 79 -9.32 -10.28 2.89
CA PRO A 79 -9.42 -11.57 3.54
C PRO A 79 -10.88 -11.97 3.81
N PRO A 80 -11.20 -13.28 3.86
CA PRO A 80 -12.53 -13.78 4.20
C PRO A 80 -12.98 -13.36 5.61
N GLY A 81 -14.28 -13.16 5.77
CA GLY A 81 -14.91 -12.90 7.07
C GLY A 81 -14.70 -11.50 7.65
N LYS A 82 -14.18 -10.55 6.87
CA LYS A 82 -14.06 -9.14 7.27
C LYS A 82 -14.74 -8.25 6.25
N ASN A 83 -15.54 -7.28 6.72
CA ASN A 83 -16.13 -6.26 5.87
C ASN A 83 -15.19 -5.06 5.81
N TRP A 84 -15.04 -4.50 4.61
CA TRP A 84 -14.16 -3.36 4.36
C TRP A 84 -14.91 -2.31 3.55
N GLU A 85 -14.64 -1.04 3.87
CA GLU A 85 -15.07 0.11 3.11
C GLU A 85 -13.88 0.76 2.43
N LEU A 86 -14.07 1.12 1.17
CA LEU A 86 -13.22 2.07 0.48
C LEU A 86 -13.70 3.47 0.81
N LYS A 87 -12.82 4.27 1.42
CA LYS A 87 -13.11 5.64 1.85
C LYS A 87 -12.22 6.62 1.12
N PHE A 88 -12.78 7.77 0.78
CA PHE A 88 -12.04 8.83 0.12
C PHE A 88 -12.52 10.22 0.46
N VAL A 89 -11.57 11.16 0.38
CA VAL A 89 -11.81 12.58 0.57
C VAL A 89 -10.86 13.39 -0.32
N ALA A 90 -11.31 14.56 -0.76
CA ALA A 90 -10.56 15.48 -1.64
C ALA A 90 -10.21 16.84 -0.98
N HIS A 91 -10.53 17.02 0.30
CA HIS A 91 -10.30 18.24 1.08
C HIS A 91 -10.19 17.90 2.57
N ASP A 92 -9.87 18.89 3.41
CA ASP A 92 -9.79 18.76 4.88
C ASP A 92 -8.95 17.58 5.36
N ILE A 93 -7.82 17.35 4.69
CA ILE A 93 -6.94 16.24 5.02
C ILE A 93 -6.06 16.64 6.21
N PRO A 94 -6.15 15.93 7.37
CA PRO A 94 -5.41 16.29 8.57
C PRO A 94 -3.90 16.19 8.35
N ARG A 95 -3.15 17.19 8.79
CA ARG A 95 -1.70 17.15 8.74
C ARG A 95 -1.16 16.09 9.70
N PHE A 96 -0.20 15.30 9.24
CA PHE A 96 0.36 14.20 10.03
C PHE A 96 1.88 14.10 9.90
N ASP A 97 2.54 15.25 9.74
CA ASP A 97 3.99 15.30 9.66
C ASP A 97 4.59 14.69 10.94
N ASN A 98 5.46 13.70 10.76
CA ASN A 98 6.10 12.91 11.82
C ASN A 98 5.19 11.99 12.63
N VAL A 99 3.95 11.71 12.18
CA VAL A 99 3.08 10.71 12.81
C VAL A 99 3.30 9.33 12.17
N PRO A 100 3.56 8.28 12.97
CA PRO A 100 3.62 6.90 12.48
C PRO A 100 2.35 6.52 11.71
N GLU A 101 2.48 5.67 10.69
CA GLU A 101 1.37 5.36 9.77
C GLU A 101 0.11 4.84 10.49
N ASP A 102 0.29 4.04 11.53
CA ASP A 102 -0.80 3.46 12.32
C ASP A 102 -1.53 4.47 13.22
N GLU A 103 -0.90 5.60 13.53
CA GLU A 103 -1.44 6.66 14.39
C GLU A 103 -1.98 7.86 13.60
N ARG A 104 -1.93 7.80 12.26
CA ARG A 104 -2.32 8.95 11.44
C ARG A 104 -3.81 9.25 11.60
N PRO A 105 -4.18 10.52 11.87
CA PRO A 105 -5.57 10.94 11.83
C PRO A 105 -6.11 10.81 10.41
N PHE A 106 -7.23 10.11 10.27
CA PHE A 106 -8.01 10.06 9.05
C PHE A 106 -9.19 11.04 9.15
N PRO A 107 -9.56 11.69 8.04
CA PRO A 107 -10.71 12.58 8.03
C PRO A 107 -11.97 11.79 8.36
N THR A 108 -12.86 12.41 9.13
CA THR A 108 -14.14 11.82 9.56
C THR A 108 -15.35 12.53 8.97
N LYS A 109 -15.19 13.78 8.50
CA LYS A 109 -16.22 14.58 7.85
C LYS A 109 -16.11 14.49 6.33
N ASP A 110 -17.26 14.57 5.66
CA ASP A 110 -17.37 14.61 4.20
C ASP A 110 -16.63 13.49 3.44
N VAL A 111 -16.47 12.35 4.12
CA VAL A 111 -15.84 11.16 3.55
C VAL A 111 -16.86 10.39 2.72
N SER A 112 -16.57 10.26 1.44
CA SER A 112 -17.31 9.36 0.54
C SER A 112 -16.91 7.92 0.80
N ARG A 113 -17.87 7.00 0.74
CA ARG A 113 -17.69 5.60 1.11
C ARG A 113 -18.25 4.69 0.02
N LEU A 114 -17.56 3.59 -0.23
CA LEU A 114 -17.99 2.50 -1.08
C LEU A 114 -17.74 1.18 -0.35
N SER A 115 -18.81 0.47 0.01
CA SER A 115 -18.71 -0.85 0.63
C SER A 115 -18.21 -1.86 -0.39
N LEU A 116 -17.21 -2.66 -0.02
CA LEU A 116 -16.70 -3.73 -0.88
C LEU A 116 -17.63 -4.95 -0.79
N PRO A 117 -17.82 -5.70 -1.89
CA PRO A 117 -18.82 -6.77 -1.98
C PRO A 117 -18.47 -8.04 -1.18
N GLY A 118 -17.36 -8.04 -0.43
CA GLY A 118 -16.98 -9.12 0.47
C GLY A 118 -15.47 -9.38 0.45
N SER A 119 -15.10 -10.66 0.45
CA SER A 119 -13.72 -11.11 0.36
C SER A 119 -13.32 -11.55 -1.03
N GLY A 120 -12.05 -11.38 -1.37
CA GLY A 120 -11.53 -11.74 -2.69
C GLY A 120 -10.59 -10.69 -3.25
N GLU A 121 -10.30 -10.82 -4.54
CA GLU A 121 -9.50 -9.86 -5.30
C GLU A 121 -10.43 -8.87 -6.02
N PHE A 122 -10.19 -7.58 -5.82
CA PHE A 122 -10.95 -6.50 -6.42
C PHE A 122 -10.02 -5.55 -7.18
N GLU A 123 -10.48 -5.04 -8.31
CA GLU A 123 -9.85 -3.93 -9.01
C GLU A 123 -10.49 -2.61 -8.55
N VAL A 124 -9.67 -1.73 -7.99
CA VAL A 124 -10.08 -0.39 -7.55
C VAL A 124 -9.44 0.61 -8.49
N THR A 125 -10.24 1.46 -9.12
CA THR A 125 -9.77 2.52 -10.00
C THR A 125 -10.26 3.86 -9.46
N ALA A 126 -9.35 4.77 -9.15
CA ALA A 126 -9.68 6.16 -8.87
C ALA A 126 -9.22 7.03 -10.03
N ARG A 127 -10.08 7.91 -10.53
CA ARG A 127 -9.73 8.85 -11.60
C ARG A 127 -10.39 10.20 -11.39
N ILE A 128 -9.76 11.25 -11.91
CA ILE A 128 -10.36 12.58 -11.95
C ILE A 128 -11.10 12.71 -13.28
N ASP A 129 -12.43 12.81 -13.21
CA ASP A 129 -13.31 13.08 -14.34
C ASP A 129 -13.85 14.51 -14.26
N LYS A 130 -14.56 14.93 -15.31
CA LYS A 130 -15.34 16.18 -15.30
C LYS A 130 -16.83 15.84 -15.43
N THR A 131 -17.65 16.54 -14.66
CA THR A 131 -19.11 16.47 -14.82
C THR A 131 -19.54 17.12 -16.14
N ALA A 132 -20.82 17.01 -16.49
CA ALA A 132 -21.40 17.71 -17.65
C ALA A 132 -21.24 19.24 -17.59
N LYS A 133 -21.05 19.81 -16.38
CA LYS A 133 -20.79 21.24 -16.15
C LYS A 133 -19.31 21.61 -16.26
N GLY A 134 -18.43 20.62 -16.45
CA GLY A 134 -16.97 20.82 -16.47
C GLY A 134 -16.32 20.84 -15.08
N GLU A 135 -17.08 20.65 -14.01
CA GLU A 135 -16.55 20.59 -12.63
C GLU A 135 -15.80 19.27 -12.43
N PRO A 136 -14.60 19.29 -11.81
CA PRO A 136 -13.86 18.06 -11.58
C PRO A 136 -14.48 17.24 -10.45
N VAL A 137 -14.50 15.93 -10.65
CA VAL A 137 -14.99 14.96 -9.68
C VAL A 137 -13.99 13.82 -9.55
N LEU A 138 -13.82 13.30 -8.35
CA LEU A 138 -13.10 12.06 -8.13
C LEU A 138 -14.08 10.91 -8.35
N ALA A 139 -13.92 10.19 -9.45
CA ALA A 139 -14.62 8.95 -9.70
C ALA A 139 -13.82 7.79 -9.10
N VAL A 140 -14.40 7.06 -8.16
CA VAL A 140 -13.83 5.86 -7.57
C VAL A 140 -14.70 4.68 -7.95
N GLU A 141 -14.14 3.79 -8.76
CA GLU A 141 -14.77 2.58 -9.26
C GLU A 141 -14.19 1.35 -8.53
N CYS A 142 -15.06 0.47 -8.09
CA CYS A 142 -14.69 -0.86 -7.62
C CYS A 142 -15.72 -1.87 -8.15
N ASP A 143 -15.24 -2.87 -8.88
CA ASP A 143 -16.07 -3.98 -9.40
C ASP A 143 -17.32 -3.51 -10.16
N GLY A 144 -17.17 -2.50 -11.02
CA GLY A 144 -18.24 -1.91 -11.82
C GLY A 144 -19.13 -0.90 -11.09
N VAL A 145 -18.98 -0.74 -9.77
CA VAL A 145 -19.69 0.29 -9.00
C VAL A 145 -18.82 1.55 -8.92
N THR A 146 -19.31 2.66 -9.46
CA THR A 146 -18.61 3.95 -9.44
C THR A 146 -19.28 4.92 -8.47
N VAL A 147 -18.52 5.51 -7.57
CA VAL A 147 -18.94 6.59 -6.67
C VAL A 147 -18.15 7.85 -7.01
N TYR A 148 -18.83 8.98 -7.02
CA TYR A 148 -18.22 10.28 -7.31
C TYR A 148 -18.14 11.12 -6.04
N ALA A 149 -16.98 11.72 -5.77
CA ALA A 149 -16.84 12.82 -4.82
C ALA A 149 -16.64 14.13 -5.57
N VAL A 150 -17.37 15.15 -5.14
CA VAL A 150 -17.18 16.52 -5.62
C VAL A 150 -15.84 17.02 -5.09
N ILE A 151 -15.03 17.53 -6.00
CA ILE A 151 -13.77 18.18 -5.67
C ILE A 151 -14.07 19.67 -5.58
N PRO A 152 -13.78 20.36 -4.46
CA PRO A 152 -13.95 21.80 -4.38
C PRO A 152 -13.24 22.52 -5.53
N PRO A 153 -13.79 23.62 -6.08
CA PRO A 153 -13.17 24.34 -7.20
C PRO A 153 -11.74 24.80 -6.88
N GLU A 154 -11.48 25.23 -5.64
CA GLU A 154 -10.14 25.59 -5.16
C GLU A 154 -9.18 24.40 -5.24
N ALA A 155 -9.72 23.18 -5.03
CA ALA A 155 -8.95 21.95 -5.13
C ALA A 155 -8.70 21.48 -6.57
N ALA A 156 -9.50 21.93 -7.53
CA ALA A 156 -9.37 21.58 -8.94
C ALA A 156 -8.07 22.07 -9.57
N GLU A 157 -7.67 23.29 -9.22
CA GLU A 157 -6.55 23.99 -9.85
C GLU A 157 -5.24 23.25 -9.58
N TRP A 158 -4.98 22.89 -8.32
CA TRP A 158 -3.76 22.17 -7.97
C TRP A 158 -3.75 20.72 -8.44
N LEU A 159 -4.93 20.08 -8.50
CA LEU A 159 -5.02 18.73 -9.04
C LEU A 159 -4.63 18.73 -10.50
N THR A 160 -5.00 19.73 -11.29
CA THR A 160 -4.72 19.75 -12.73
C THR A 160 -3.36 20.35 -13.09
N GLN A 161 -2.87 21.34 -12.34
CA GLN A 161 -1.61 22.02 -12.66
C GLN A 161 -0.36 21.28 -12.17
N GLY A 162 -0.52 20.31 -11.26
CA GLY A 162 0.58 19.54 -10.68
C GLY A 162 1.35 20.37 -9.64
N SER A 163 1.25 20.00 -8.36
CA SER A 163 1.97 20.74 -7.31
C SER A 163 3.48 20.48 -7.34
N ALA A 164 4.27 21.56 -7.25
CA ALA A 164 5.63 21.51 -6.72
C ALA A 164 5.54 21.06 -5.24
N GLY A 165 6.39 20.13 -4.80
CA GLY A 165 6.38 19.64 -3.41
C GLY A 165 5.55 18.39 -3.15
N ARG A 166 5.26 17.60 -4.18
CA ARG A 166 4.41 16.42 -4.10
C ARG A 166 5.05 15.28 -3.29
N ARG A 167 4.58 15.06 -2.05
CA ARG A 167 4.84 13.81 -1.32
C ARG A 167 3.74 12.82 -1.68
N ASN A 168 4.08 11.81 -2.47
CA ASN A 168 3.14 10.74 -2.69
C ASN A 168 3.24 9.74 -1.53
N LEU A 169 2.14 9.53 -0.82
CA LEU A 169 1.95 8.45 0.15
C LEU A 169 0.98 7.41 -0.43
N GLY A 170 1.15 6.14 -0.13
CA GLY A 170 0.27 5.05 -0.57
C GLY A 170 0.91 4.08 -1.57
N VAL A 171 0.06 3.30 -2.24
CA VAL A 171 0.46 2.21 -3.13
C VAL A 171 0.83 2.77 -4.50
N PHE A 172 2.13 2.79 -4.82
CA PHE A 172 2.64 3.18 -6.13
C PHE A 172 2.57 2.04 -7.14
N PRO A 173 2.58 2.36 -8.45
CA PRO A 173 2.80 1.35 -9.48
C PRO A 173 3.98 0.46 -9.08
N ARG A 174 3.76 -0.87 -9.11
CA ARG A 174 4.77 -1.92 -8.82
C ARG A 174 5.18 -2.09 -7.35
N ASN A 175 4.68 -1.26 -6.44
CA ASN A 175 4.85 -1.49 -5.00
C ASN A 175 3.62 -2.21 -4.44
N GLN A 176 3.88 -3.25 -3.66
CA GLN A 176 2.85 -3.96 -2.91
C GLN A 176 2.87 -3.46 -1.47
N LEU A 177 1.71 -3.12 -0.93
CA LEU A 177 1.52 -2.80 0.48
C LEU A 177 0.62 -3.86 1.11
N THR A 178 0.99 -4.29 2.31
CA THR A 178 0.14 -5.13 3.16
C THR A 178 -0.27 -4.28 4.36
N ALA A 179 -1.57 -4.31 4.68
CA ALA A 179 -2.10 -3.60 5.82
C ALA A 179 -1.45 -4.13 7.11
N ASN A 180 -0.86 -3.24 7.90
CA ASN A 180 -0.37 -3.55 9.23
C ASN A 180 -1.46 -3.36 10.31
N SER A 181 -2.52 -2.62 9.97
CA SER A 181 -3.64 -2.28 10.83
C SER A 181 -4.99 -2.54 10.15
N ASP A 182 -6.11 -2.15 10.78
CA ASP A 182 -7.46 -2.19 10.20
C ASP A 182 -7.67 -1.14 9.08
N ARG A 183 -6.57 -0.54 8.58
CA ARG A 183 -6.56 0.47 7.52
C ARG A 183 -5.44 0.19 6.52
N LEU A 184 -5.68 0.53 5.25
CA LEU A 184 -4.67 0.50 4.20
C LEU A 184 -4.78 1.74 3.31
N LEU A 185 -3.76 2.59 3.30
CA LEU A 185 -3.71 3.78 2.45
C LEU A 185 -3.38 3.39 1.01
N LEU A 186 -4.31 3.65 0.09
CA LEU A 186 -4.11 3.41 -1.34
C LEU A 186 -3.51 4.63 -2.03
N ILE A 187 -4.09 5.81 -1.78
CA ILE A 187 -3.56 7.09 -2.25
C ILE A 187 -3.57 8.12 -1.13
N GLY A 188 -2.45 8.84 -1.01
CA GLY A 188 -2.32 10.02 -0.19
C GLY A 188 -1.53 11.05 -0.98
N ARG A 189 -2.24 11.89 -1.74
CA ARG A 189 -1.66 13.10 -2.33
C ARG A 189 -2.03 14.28 -1.45
N ARG A 190 -1.07 15.14 -1.17
CA ARG A 190 -1.30 16.37 -0.41
C ARG A 190 -0.60 17.51 -1.10
N ILE A 191 -1.19 18.68 -0.99
CA ILE A 191 -0.47 19.90 -1.29
C ILE A 191 0.32 20.27 -0.04
N PHE A 192 1.61 20.49 -0.24
CA PHE A 192 2.33 21.38 0.63
C PHE A 192 2.28 22.72 -0.06
N TYR A 193 1.73 23.73 0.61
CA TYR A 193 1.85 25.11 0.16
C TYR A 193 3.35 25.45 0.20
N GLN A 194 4.05 25.12 -0.89
CA GLN A 194 5.46 25.36 -1.02
C GLN A 194 5.67 26.86 -1.24
N ARG A 195 6.60 27.37 -0.45
CA ARG A 195 7.36 28.62 -0.46
C ARG A 195 7.47 29.49 -1.73
N ASP A 196 7.01 29.06 -2.91
CA ASP A 196 7.27 29.78 -4.17
C ASP A 196 6.46 31.08 -4.30
N THR A 197 5.33 31.21 -3.59
CA THR A 197 4.65 32.50 -3.39
C THR A 197 5.28 33.34 -2.28
N GLN A 198 6.16 32.75 -1.47
CA GLN A 198 6.85 33.47 -0.41
C GLN A 198 8.18 34.04 -0.96
N PRO A 199 8.42 35.36 -0.81
CA PRO A 199 9.69 35.95 -1.25
C PRO A 199 10.87 35.20 -0.63
N GLN A 200 11.95 34.99 -1.39
CA GLN A 200 13.16 34.32 -0.92
C GLN A 200 13.59 34.91 0.44
N GLY A 201 13.58 34.08 1.49
CA GLY A 201 13.89 34.49 2.87
C GLY A 201 12.69 34.65 3.79
N ALA A 202 11.45 34.57 3.30
CA ALA A 202 10.28 34.54 4.16
C ALA A 202 10.22 33.22 4.95
N VAL A 203 10.11 33.36 6.27
CA VAL A 203 9.79 32.26 7.17
C VAL A 203 8.37 31.80 6.84
N PRO A 204 8.10 30.49 6.63
CA PRO A 204 6.74 30.01 6.44
C PRO A 204 5.87 30.50 7.60
N PRO A 205 4.62 30.95 7.34
CA PRO A 205 3.78 31.45 8.40
C PRO A 205 3.62 30.35 9.46
N ASN A 206 4.01 30.68 10.68
CA ASN A 206 3.73 29.87 11.85
C ASN A 206 2.40 30.39 12.44
N PRO A 207 1.36 29.56 12.61
CA PRO A 207 1.30 28.12 12.39
C PRO A 207 0.90 27.74 10.95
N GLN A 208 1.45 26.64 10.47
CA GLN A 208 0.94 25.96 9.28
C GLN A 208 -0.46 25.38 9.58
N PRO A 209 -1.36 25.35 8.59
CA PRO A 209 -2.73 24.91 8.82
C PRO A 209 -2.78 23.43 9.26
N GLU A 210 -3.71 23.12 10.17
CA GLU A 210 -3.95 21.77 10.69
C GLU A 210 -4.52 20.84 9.61
N PHE A 211 -5.24 21.41 8.65
CA PHE A 211 -5.83 20.72 7.51
C PHE A 211 -5.19 21.23 6.22
N THR A 212 -5.03 20.31 5.27
CA THR A 212 -4.46 20.61 3.95
C THR A 212 -5.36 20.06 2.87
N ASP A 213 -5.36 20.71 1.72
CA ASP A 213 -5.98 20.16 0.53
C ASP A 213 -5.18 18.98 0.00
N GLY A 214 -5.88 17.99 -0.52
CA GLY A 214 -5.25 16.79 -1.04
C GLY A 214 -6.27 15.75 -1.45
N LEU A 215 -5.79 14.56 -1.79
CA LEU A 215 -6.60 13.40 -2.09
C LEU A 215 -6.18 12.25 -1.19
N LEU A 216 -7.12 11.74 -0.39
CA LEU A 216 -6.94 10.52 0.39
C LEU A 216 -7.90 9.44 -0.13
N LEU A 217 -7.39 8.23 -0.33
CA LEU A 217 -8.16 7.02 -0.62
C LEU A 217 -7.55 5.91 0.23
N TRP A 218 -8.38 5.27 1.05
CA TRP A 218 -7.93 4.21 1.93
C TRP A 218 -9.02 3.17 2.09
N LEU A 219 -8.60 1.97 2.47
CA LEU A 219 -9.48 0.92 2.92
C LEU A 219 -9.54 0.97 4.44
N GLU A 220 -10.73 0.79 5.00
CA GLU A 220 -10.94 0.69 6.44
C GLU A 220 -11.88 -0.47 6.74
N ARG A 221 -11.52 -1.27 7.75
CA ARG A 221 -12.36 -2.37 8.21
C ARG A 221 -13.59 -1.82 8.92
N ILE A 222 -14.75 -2.38 8.61
CA ILE A 222 -15.99 -2.13 9.34
C ILE A 222 -16.03 -3.12 10.53
N HIS A 223 -16.29 -2.60 11.72
CA HIS A 223 -16.53 -3.42 12.92
C HIS A 223 -17.95 -3.97 12.96
#